data_AF-A0A8X6GIW4-F1
#
_entry.id   AF-A0A8X6GIW4-F1
#
_cell.length_a   1.000
_cell.length_b   1.000
_cell.length_c   1.000
_cell.angle_alpha   90.00
_cell.angle_beta   90.00
_cell.angle_gamma   90.00
#
_symmetry.space_group_name_H-M   'P 1'
#
loop_
_entity.id
_entity.type
_entity.pdbx_description
1 polymer ?
#
loop_
_entity_poly.entity_id
_entity_poly.type
_entity_poly.pdbx_seq_one_letter_code
_entity_poly.pdbx_strand_id
1 'polypeptide(L)'
;MGEFAITGDGQQAFLQLSLYKKERDATRFFYYKFLQNKTFTNEITTYRFTCLPFGLACSPFLLCDATRELASKRWKDFPTAAPMLDKSLYMDDLVASEKTEPQIITLNREITD
;
A
#
# COMPACT_ATOMS: atom_id res chain seq x y z
N MET A 1 4.27 22.92 10.21
CA MET A 1 4.83 22.24 9.03
C MET A 1 6.34 22.34 9.10
N GLY A 2 7.05 21.24 8.83
CA GLY A 2 8.52 21.24 8.70
C GLY A 2 8.98 22.03 7.48
N GLU A 3 10.27 22.35 7.42
CA GLU A 3 10.89 23.05 6.28
C GLU A 3 11.13 22.10 5.11
N PHE A 4 11.27 20.80 5.38
CA PHE A 4 11.45 19.75 4.40
C PHE A 4 10.30 18.75 4.48
N ALA A 5 9.82 18.28 3.33
CA ALA A 5 8.75 17.29 3.26
C ALA A 5 9.08 16.18 2.26
N ILE A 6 8.61 14.98 2.56
CA ILE A 6 8.59 13.86 1.63
C ILE A 6 7.15 13.42 1.42
N THR A 7 6.86 13.09 0.17
CA THR A 7 5.59 12.49 -0.24
C THR A 7 5.90 11.21 -0.98
N GLY A 8 5.19 10.13 -0.65
CA GLY A 8 5.33 8.85 -1.31
C GLY A 8 3.97 8.26 -1.62
N ASP A 9 3.87 7.60 -2.78
CA ASP A 9 2.71 6.80 -3.14
C ASP A 9 2.91 5.35 -2.69
N GLY A 10 2.07 4.91 -1.75
CA GLY A 10 2.06 3.57 -1.19
C GLY A 10 1.21 2.57 -1.96
N GLN A 11 0.74 2.87 -3.17
CA GLN A 11 -0.14 1.98 -3.94
C GLN A 11 0.42 0.56 -4.12
N GLN A 12 1.74 0.38 -4.21
CA GLN A 12 2.31 -0.96 -4.31
C GLN A 12 2.09 -1.82 -3.05
N ALA A 13 1.88 -1.21 -1.88
CA ALA A 13 1.67 -1.92 -0.62
C ALA A 13 0.37 -2.74 -0.62
N PHE A 14 -0.67 -2.34 -1.36
CA PHE A 14 -1.89 -3.13 -1.53
C PHE A 14 -1.60 -4.51 -2.13
N LEU A 15 -0.62 -4.59 -3.04
CA LEU A 15 -0.24 -5.84 -3.69
C LEU A 15 0.50 -6.79 -2.75
N GLN A 16 1.10 -6.28 -1.67
CA GLN A 16 1.80 -7.07 -0.66
C GLN A 16 0.83 -7.68 0.38
N LEU A 17 -0.36 -7.12 0.51
CA LEU A 17 -1.38 -7.62 1.44
C LEU A 17 -2.21 -8.72 0.80
N SER A 18 -1.99 -9.96 1.24
CA SER A 18 -2.76 -11.12 0.77
C SER A 18 -4.14 -11.20 1.40
N LEU A 19 -5.17 -11.43 0.59
CA LEU A 19 -6.51 -11.74 1.07
C LEU A 19 -6.61 -13.18 1.52
N TYR A 20 -7.28 -13.39 2.65
CA TYR A 20 -7.68 -14.71 3.13
C TYR A 20 -8.46 -15.45 2.05
N LYS A 21 -8.13 -16.73 1.84
CA LYS A 21 -8.72 -17.55 0.76
C LYS A 21 -10.25 -17.53 0.75
N LYS A 22 -10.87 -17.48 1.94
CA LYS A 22 -12.34 -17.41 2.13
C LYS A 22 -12.96 -16.07 1.69
N GLU A 23 -12.23 -14.96 1.77
CA GLU A 23 -12.72 -13.61 1.45
C GLU A 23 -12.51 -13.23 -0.03
N ARG A 24 -11.61 -13.94 -0.74
CA ARG A 24 -11.31 -13.66 -2.16
C ARG A 24 -12.55 -13.69 -3.05
N ASP A 25 -13.54 -14.48 -2.65
CA ASP A 25 -14.80 -14.63 -3.37
C ASP A 25 -15.63 -13.36 -3.47
N ALA A 26 -15.50 -12.46 -2.49
CA ALA A 26 -16.16 -11.15 -2.46
C ALA A 26 -15.53 -10.15 -3.46
N THR A 27 -14.37 -10.47 -4.02
CA THR A 27 -13.61 -9.59 -4.94
C THR A 27 -13.68 -10.05 -6.39
N ARG A 28 -14.74 -10.79 -6.76
CA ARG A 28 -14.91 -11.29 -8.12
C ARG A 28 -15.18 -10.16 -9.11
N PHE A 29 -14.62 -10.30 -10.29
CA PHE A 29 -14.94 -9.44 -11.43
C PHE A 29 -14.95 -10.25 -12.72
N PHE A 30 -15.70 -9.76 -13.69
CA PHE A 30 -15.77 -10.33 -15.03
C PHE A 30 -14.81 -9.61 -15.96
N TYR A 31 -14.14 -10.36 -16.81
CA TYR A 31 -13.26 -9.80 -17.83
C TYR A 31 -13.30 -10.64 -19.09
N TYR A 32 -13.17 -9.99 -20.25
CA TYR A 32 -13.08 -10.68 -21.52
C TYR A 32 -11.76 -11.45 -21.61
N LYS A 33 -11.82 -12.67 -22.12
CA LYS A 33 -10.62 -13.48 -22.29
C LYS A 33 -9.66 -12.81 -23.26
N PHE A 34 -8.45 -12.57 -22.76
CA PHE A 34 -7.36 -11.94 -23.49
C PHE A 34 -6.43 -13.01 -24.06
N LEU A 35 -6.21 -12.96 -25.37
CA LEU A 35 -5.39 -13.92 -26.09
C LEU A 35 -3.94 -13.41 -26.25
N GLN A 36 -2.99 -14.31 -26.51
CA GLN A 36 -1.57 -13.97 -26.69
C GLN A 36 -1.30 -13.01 -27.84
N ASN A 37 -2.15 -13.01 -28.87
CA ASN A 37 -2.12 -12.07 -29.99
C ASN A 37 -2.68 -10.67 -29.63
N LYS A 38 -2.86 -10.38 -28.33
CA LYS A 38 -3.35 -9.10 -27.80
C LYS A 38 -4.77 -8.72 -28.23
N THR A 39 -5.62 -9.71 -28.51
CA THR A 39 -7.04 -9.48 -28.81
C THR A 39 -7.94 -9.99 -27.68
N PHE A 40 -9.08 -9.32 -27.51
CA PHE A 40 -10.16 -9.78 -26.65
C PHE A 40 -11.13 -10.64 -27.43
N THR A 41 -11.67 -11.67 -26.79
CA THR A 41 -12.79 -12.45 -27.31
C THR A 41 -14.09 -12.05 -26.63
N ASN A 42 -15.23 -12.48 -27.15
CA ASN A 42 -16.53 -12.32 -26.49
C ASN A 42 -16.74 -13.33 -25.33
N GLU A 43 -15.76 -14.19 -25.03
CA GLU A 43 -15.81 -15.12 -23.91
C GLU A 43 -15.53 -14.37 -22.59
N ILE A 44 -16.49 -14.39 -21.67
CA ILE A 44 -16.36 -13.76 -20.35
C ILE A 44 -15.76 -14.77 -19.37
N THR A 45 -14.69 -14.38 -18.68
CA THR A 45 -14.05 -15.15 -17.62
C THR A 45 -14.22 -14.45 -16.27
N THR A 46 -14.38 -15.22 -15.20
CA THR A 46 -14.46 -14.70 -13.83
C THR A 46 -13.07 -14.74 -13.18
N TYR A 47 -12.61 -13.59 -12.69
CA TYR A 47 -11.39 -13.45 -11.92
C TYR A 47 -11.73 -13.05 -10.49
N ARG A 48 -10.74 -13.14 -9.60
CA ARG A 48 -10.81 -12.69 -8.21
C ARG A 48 -9.45 -12.21 -7.77
N PHE A 49 -9.41 -11.23 -6.88
CA PHE A 49 -8.15 -10.75 -6.33
C PHE A 49 -7.60 -11.74 -5.29
N THR A 50 -6.27 -11.89 -5.28
CA THR A 50 -5.55 -12.65 -4.26
C THR A 50 -4.89 -11.75 -3.22
N CYS A 51 -4.64 -10.49 -3.59
CA CYS A 51 -4.20 -9.40 -2.74
C CYS A 51 -5.30 -8.34 -2.58
N LEU A 52 -5.09 -7.38 -1.68
CA LEU A 52 -6.05 -6.32 -1.39
C LEU A 52 -6.25 -5.44 -2.65
N PRO A 53 -7.44 -5.39 -3.25
CA PRO A 53 -7.67 -4.55 -4.43
C PRO A 53 -7.80 -3.08 -4.06
N PHE A 54 -7.45 -2.22 -5.01
CA PHE A 54 -7.77 -0.79 -4.95
C PHE A 54 -9.28 -0.57 -5.07
N GLY A 55 -9.77 0.52 -4.46
CA GLY A 55 -11.15 0.97 -4.64
C GLY A 55 -12.21 0.29 -3.77
N LEU A 56 -11.88 -0.68 -2.90
CA LEU A 56 -12.82 -1.07 -1.85
C LEU A 56 -12.84 0.01 -0.76
N ALA A 57 -14.02 0.28 -0.22
CA ALA A 57 -14.18 1.21 0.90
C ALA A 57 -13.31 0.83 2.12
N CYS A 58 -13.06 -0.47 2.33
CA CYS A 58 -12.23 -0.97 3.43
C CYS A 58 -10.73 -1.04 3.12
N SER A 59 -10.31 -0.99 1.85
CA SER A 59 -8.89 -1.17 1.49
C SER A 59 -7.95 -0.16 2.15
N PRO A 60 -8.27 1.15 2.19
CA PRO A 60 -7.42 2.14 2.87
C PRO A 60 -7.22 1.81 4.35
N PHE A 61 -8.30 1.44 5.05
CA PHE A 61 -8.23 1.06 6.46
C PHE A 61 -7.35 -0.17 6.67
N LEU A 62 -7.54 -1.22 5.87
CA LEU A 62 -6.76 -2.46 5.97
C LEU A 62 -5.27 -2.21 5.68
N LEU A 63 -4.95 -1.32 4.73
CA LEU A 63 -3.57 -0.93 4.45
C LEU A 63 -2.95 -0.16 5.62
N CYS A 64 -3.66 0.84 6.17
CA CYS A 64 -3.17 1.61 7.31
C CYS A 64 -2.92 0.71 8.52
N ASP A 65 -3.86 -0.20 8.84
CA ASP A 65 -3.74 -1.11 9.98
C ASP A 65 -2.55 -2.07 9.83
N ALA A 66 -2.41 -2.70 8.65
CA ALA A 66 -1.28 -3.58 8.38
C ALA A 66 0.07 -2.84 8.40
N THR A 67 0.12 -1.61 7.87
CA THR A 67 1.34 -0.79 7.89
C THR A 67 1.72 -0.38 9.31
N ARG A 68 0.75 -0.04 10.16
CA ARG A 68 0.97 0.25 11.58
C ARG A 68 1.48 -0.98 12.33
N GLU A 69 0.89 -2.15 12.08
CA GLU A 69 1.36 -3.41 12.66
C GLU A 69 2.81 -3.70 12.25
N LEU A 70 3.15 -3.50 10.97
CA LEU A 70 4.51 -3.67 10.46
C LEU A 70 5.49 -2.70 11.13
N ALA A 71 5.15 -1.41 11.20
CA ALA A 71 5.95 -0.39 11.87
C ALA A 71 6.17 -0.73 13.35
N SER A 72 5.13 -1.18 14.06
CA SER A 72 5.23 -1.61 15.45
C SER A 72 6.16 -2.80 15.63
N LYS A 73 6.18 -3.76 14.69
CA LYS A 73 7.10 -4.91 14.75
C LYS A 73 8.55 -4.53 14.40
N ARG A 74 8.74 -3.52 13.55
CA ARG A 74 10.04 -3.11 13.00
C ARG A 74 10.62 -1.85 13.63
N TRP A 75 10.06 -1.34 14.71
CA TRP A 75 10.48 -0.09 15.34
C TRP A 75 11.97 -0.03 15.72
N LYS A 76 12.59 -1.18 16.03
CA LYS A 76 14.02 -1.26 16.33
C LYS A 76 14.90 -1.11 15.09
N ASP A 77 14.42 -1.61 13.96
CA ASP A 77 15.11 -1.57 12.68
C ASP A 77 14.96 -0.17 12.05
N PHE A 78 13.79 0.46 12.22
CA PHE A 78 13.44 1.77 11.65
C PHE A 78 12.89 2.74 12.73
N PRO A 79 13.75 3.27 13.60
CA PRO A 79 13.34 4.09 14.74
C PRO A 79 12.79 5.46 14.35
N THR A 80 13.10 5.96 13.15
CA THR A 80 12.63 7.25 12.65
C THR A 80 11.32 7.10 11.87
N ALA A 81 11.25 6.11 10.98
CA ALA A 81 10.08 5.88 10.12
C ALA A 81 8.90 5.23 10.87
N ALA A 82 9.15 4.29 11.78
CA ALA A 82 8.07 3.58 12.46
C ALA A 82 7.13 4.50 13.27
N PRO A 83 7.62 5.49 14.05
CA PRO A 83 6.75 6.45 14.74
C PRO A 83 6.08 7.47 13.81
N MET A 84 6.68 7.74 12.65
CA MET A 84 6.17 8.68 11.65
C MET A 84 4.98 8.10 10.87
N LEU A 85 5.04 6.81 10.51
CA LEU A 85 4.01 6.13 9.72
C LEU A 85 2.60 6.24 10.34
N ASP A 86 2.49 6.26 11.66
CA ASP A 86 1.19 6.41 12.35
C ASP A 86 0.52 7.79 12.12
N LYS A 87 1.34 8.83 11.95
CA LYS A 87 0.91 10.24 11.83
C LYS A 87 0.89 10.74 10.39
N SER A 88 1.56 10.05 9.49
CA SER A 88 1.88 10.52 8.15
C SER A 88 1.17 9.77 7.03
N LEU A 89 0.47 8.67 7.32
CA LEU A 89 -0.31 7.94 6.31
C LEU A 89 -1.75 8.46 6.22
N TYR A 90 -2.17 8.82 5.02
CA TYR A 90 -3.56 9.07 4.67
C TYR A 90 -3.95 8.22 3.47
N MET A 91 -4.78 7.20 3.70
CA MET A 91 -5.13 6.19 2.70
C MET A 91 -3.87 5.51 2.11
N ASP A 92 -3.55 5.79 0.85
CA ASP A 92 -2.40 5.31 0.11
C ASP A 92 -1.24 6.33 0.05
N ASP A 93 -1.46 7.57 0.47
CA ASP A 93 -0.45 8.63 0.48
C ASP A 93 0.32 8.67 1.80
N LEU A 94 1.64 8.69 1.70
CA LEU A 94 2.55 8.99 2.79
C LEU A 94 2.99 10.45 2.69
N VAL A 95 2.72 11.25 3.72
CA VAL A 95 3.16 12.64 3.83
C VAL A 95 3.84 12.87 5.17
N ALA A 96 5.15 13.06 5.14
CA ALA A 96 5.96 13.35 6.33
C ALA A 96 6.77 14.63 6.14
N SER A 97 7.03 15.35 7.24
CA SER A 97 7.81 16.59 7.20
C SER A 97 8.74 16.69 8.40
N GLU A 98 9.94 17.20 8.16
CA GLU A 98 10.99 17.41 9.16
C GLU A 98 11.55 18.83 9.12
N LYS A 99 12.20 19.24 10.20
CA LYS A 99 12.79 20.58 10.32
C LYS A 99 14.20 20.68 9.74
N THR A 100 14.90 19.56 9.59
CA THR A 100 16.28 19.56 9.13
C THR A 100 16.48 18.57 7.99
N GLU A 101 17.37 18.92 7.07
CA GLU A 101 17.73 18.09 5.92
C GLU A 101 18.30 16.70 6.33
N PRO A 102 19.15 16.56 7.36
CA PRO A 102 19.64 15.23 7.76
C PRO A 102 18.53 14.29 8.27
N GLN A 103 17.53 14.84 8.97
CA GLN A 103 16.40 14.06 9.47
C GLN A 103 15.53 13.54 8.32
N ILE A 104 15.21 14.39 7.34
CA ILE A 104 14.38 13.97 6.21
C ILE A 104 15.10 12.94 5.32
N ILE A 105 16.42 13.05 5.16
CA ILE A 105 17.23 12.07 4.43
C ILE A 105 17.23 10.71 5.15
N THR A 106 17.37 10.71 6.47
CA THR A 106 17.32 9.48 7.27
C THR A 106 15.94 8.82 7.16
N LEU A 107 14.89 9.61 7.29
CA LEU A 107 13.52 9.14 7.13
C LEU A 107 13.26 8.53 5.74
N ASN A 108 13.73 9.18 4.67
CA ASN A 108 13.58 8.67 3.32
C ASN A 108 14.29 7.32 3.10
N ARG A 109 15.47 7.13 3.68
CA ARG A 109 16.20 5.85 3.61
C ARG A 109 15.41 4.75 4.33
N GLU A 110 14.97 5.00 5.56
CA GLU A 110 14.21 4.02 6.35
C GLU A 110 12.86 3.63 5.71
N ILE A 111 12.23 4.52 4.93
CA ILE A 111 10.96 4.22 4.23
C ILE A 111 11.17 3.39 2.96
N THR A 112 12.32 3.54 2.30
CA THR A 112 12.57 2.95 0.97
C THR A 112 13.22 1.57 1.04
N ASP A 113 13.76 1.18 2.20
CA ASP A 113 14.33 -0.16 2.47
C ASP A 113 13.25 -1.27 2.52
#